data_AF-A0A974QDL6-F1
#
_entry.id   AF-A0A974QDL6-F1
#
_cell.length_a   1.000
_cell.length_b   1.000
_cell.length_c   1.000
_cell.angle_alpha   90.00
_cell.angle_beta   90.00
_cell.angle_gamma   90.00
#
_symmetry.space_group_name_H-M   'P 1'
#
loop_
_entity.id
_entity.type
_entity.pdbx_description
1 polymer ?
#
loop_
_entity_poly.entity_id
_entity_poly.type
_entity_poly.pdbx_seq_one_letter_code
_entity_poly.pdbx_strand_id
1 'polypeptide(L)'
;MSKLLLNIVTYNRDLVPFGGINCAIYLSTLLYHFKEWSENDNGWMLLNIDLIQNITGLTPEEQRVARITLRELGVIRDDMAFDEPALCVDLRNLNALLEERT
;
A
#
# COMPACT_ATOMS: atom_id res chain seq x y z
N MET A 1 -16.04 -6.88 28.25
CA MET A 1 -14.88 -5.96 28.07
C MET A 1 -14.91 -5.46 26.64
N SER A 2 -15.04 -4.15 26.44
CA SER A 2 -14.88 -3.54 25.12
C SER A 2 -13.49 -3.92 24.60
N LYS A 3 -13.41 -4.65 23.48
CA LYS A 3 -12.15 -4.83 22.76
C LYS A 3 -11.77 -3.46 22.20
N LEU A 4 -11.01 -2.69 23.00
CA LEU A 4 -10.30 -1.52 22.51
C LEU A 4 -9.51 -1.95 21.25
N LEU A 5 -9.41 -1.05 20.27
CA LEU A 5 -8.81 -1.29 18.95
C LEU A 5 -7.48 -2.07 19.12
N LEU A 6 -7.47 -3.32 18.68
CA LEU A 6 -6.33 -4.23 18.87
C LEU A 6 -5.15 -3.88 17.98
N ASN A 7 -5.41 -3.25 16.83
CA ASN A 7 -4.41 -2.89 15.82
C ASN A 7 -4.49 -1.39 15.51
N ILE A 8 -3.33 -0.74 15.47
CA ILE A 8 -3.18 0.63 15.00
C ILE A 8 -2.86 0.57 13.52
N VAL A 9 -3.66 1.28 12.72
CA VAL A 9 -3.50 1.32 11.26
C VAL A 9 -2.95 2.68 10.86
N THR A 10 -1.91 2.69 10.03
CA THR A 10 -1.42 3.92 9.41
C THR A 10 -2.37 4.37 8.31
N TYR A 11 -2.81 5.62 8.36
CA TYR A 11 -3.77 6.18 7.43
C TYR A 11 -3.47 7.64 7.14
N ASN A 12 -3.28 7.97 5.86
CA ASN A 12 -3.24 9.31 5.33
C ASN A 12 -4.52 9.58 4.52
N ARG A 13 -5.31 10.56 4.97
CA ARG A 13 -6.57 10.96 4.34
C ARG A 13 -6.37 11.49 2.91
N ASP A 14 -5.23 12.10 2.62
CA ASP A 14 -4.94 12.67 1.30
C ASP A 14 -4.83 11.60 0.22
N LEU A 15 -4.73 10.32 0.62
CA LEU A 15 -4.68 9.19 -0.29
C LEU A 15 -6.07 8.60 -0.63
N VAL A 16 -7.14 9.03 0.04
CA VAL A 16 -8.52 8.56 -0.24
C VAL A 16 -8.96 8.79 -1.70
N PRO A 17 -8.58 9.89 -2.38
CA PRO A 17 -8.91 10.07 -3.78
C PRO A 17 -8.33 9.00 -4.73
N PHE A 18 -7.35 8.19 -4.30
CA PHE A 18 -6.74 7.12 -5.10
C PHE A 18 -7.47 5.77 -5.01
N GLY A 19 -8.80 5.80 -4.90
CA GLY A 19 -9.63 4.57 -4.89
C GLY A 19 -10.33 4.26 -3.57
N GLY A 20 -10.48 5.25 -2.69
CA GLY A 20 -11.24 5.13 -1.45
C GLY A 20 -10.41 4.71 -0.24
N ILE A 21 -11.09 4.39 0.86
CA ILE A 21 -10.46 4.19 2.17
C ILE A 21 -9.52 2.98 2.22
N ASN A 22 -9.88 1.87 1.57
CA ASN A 22 -9.04 0.68 1.54
C ASN A 22 -7.73 0.92 0.78
N CYS A 23 -7.78 1.65 -0.35
CA CYS A 23 -6.59 2.07 -1.07
C CYS A 23 -5.72 3.01 -0.23
N ALA A 24 -6.34 3.97 0.47
CA ALA A 24 -5.62 4.89 1.35
C ALA A 24 -4.91 4.16 2.50
N ILE A 25 -5.57 3.23 3.18
CA ILE A 25 -4.99 2.41 4.26
C ILE A 25 -3.85 1.54 3.72
N TYR A 26 -4.10 0.84 2.61
CA TYR A 26 -3.12 -0.03 1.98
C TYR A 26 -1.86 0.74 1.58
N LEU A 27 -2.02 1.84 0.84
CA LEU A 27 -0.92 2.68 0.37
C LEU A 27 -0.19 3.37 1.53
N SER A 28 -0.91 3.86 2.55
CA SER A 28 -0.30 4.44 3.74
C SER A 28 0.61 3.45 4.46
N THR A 29 0.18 2.18 4.53
CA THR A 29 0.96 1.09 5.14
C THR A 29 2.23 0.83 4.35
N LEU A 30 2.12 0.71 3.02
CA LEU A 30 3.28 0.52 2.14
C LEU A 30 4.29 1.67 2.26
N LEU A 31 3.82 2.92 2.26
CA LEU A 31 4.68 4.11 2.36
C LEU A 31 5.36 4.21 3.73
N TYR A 32 4.65 3.90 4.80
CA TYR A 32 5.19 3.94 6.15
C TYR A 32 6.32 2.93 6.35
N HIS A 33 6.14 1.71 5.82
CA HIS A 33 7.15 0.65 5.90
C HIS A 33 8.11 0.61 4.71
N PHE A 34 8.04 1.56 3.77
CA PHE A 34 8.79 1.52 2.51
C PHE A 34 10.30 1.29 2.71
N LYS A 35 10.91 1.97 3.69
CA LYS A 35 12.34 1.82 4.00
C LYS A 35 12.70 0.47 4.63
N GLU A 36 11.77 -0.12 5.37
CA GLU A 36 11.98 -1.37 6.12
C GLU A 36 11.72 -2.60 5.23
N TRP A 37 10.68 -2.55 4.41
CA TRP A 37 10.27 -3.68 3.57
C TRP A 37 10.94 -3.71 2.22
N SER A 38 11.61 -2.62 1.82
CA SER A 38 12.29 -2.60 0.54
C SER A 38 13.59 -3.39 0.62
N GLU A 39 13.73 -4.39 -0.25
CA GLU A 39 14.91 -5.26 -0.28
C GLU A 39 16.09 -4.66 -1.04
N ASN A 40 15.88 -3.56 -1.76
CA ASN A 40 16.90 -2.93 -2.60
C ASN A 40 16.70 -1.42 -2.75
N ASP A 41 17.70 -0.73 -3.30
CA ASP A 41 17.62 0.71 -3.62
C ASP A 41 16.55 1.04 -4.68
N ASN A 42 15.95 0.03 -5.32
CA ASN A 42 14.93 0.20 -6.35
C ASN A 42 13.50 0.23 -5.78
N GLY A 43 13.31 0.07 -4.48
CA GLY A 43 11.99 0.25 -3.84
C GLY A 43 11.06 -0.94 -3.97
N TRP A 44 11.56 -2.13 -4.34
CA TRP A 44 10.75 -3.35 -4.39
C TRP A 44 10.59 -3.95 -3.00
N MET A 45 9.37 -4.37 -2.67
CA MET A 45 8.95 -4.99 -1.42
C MET A 45 8.26 -6.31 -1.75
N LEU A 46 8.59 -7.39 -1.02
CA LEU A 46 7.86 -8.65 -1.15
C LEU A 46 6.39 -8.47 -0.79
N LEU A 47 5.50 -9.10 -1.57
CA LEU A 47 4.07 -9.05 -1.33
C LEU A 47 3.71 -10.01 -0.19
N ASN A 48 3.55 -9.48 1.02
CA ASN A 48 3.13 -10.27 2.18
C ASN A 48 1.67 -9.98 2.59
N ILE A 49 0.74 -10.75 2.04
CA ILE A 49 -0.71 -10.58 2.23
C ILE A 49 -1.10 -10.73 3.71
N ASP A 50 -0.55 -11.74 4.40
CA ASP A 50 -0.88 -12.04 5.78
C ASP A 50 -0.36 -10.94 6.73
N LEU A 51 0.86 -10.45 6.50
CA LEU A 51 1.42 -9.33 7.25
C LEU A 51 0.56 -8.07 7.10
N ILE A 52 0.19 -7.72 5.86
CA ILE A 52 -0.64 -6.54 5.60
C ILE A 52 -2.03 -6.71 6.22
N GLN A 53 -2.62 -7.91 6.15
CA GLN A 53 -3.90 -8.18 6.81
C GLN A 53 -3.80 -8.03 8.33
N ASN A 54 -2.72 -8.53 8.94
CA ASN A 54 -2.50 -8.40 10.38
C ASN A 54 -2.32 -6.95 10.81
N ILE A 55 -1.64 -6.13 10.01
CA ILE A 55 -1.44 -4.70 10.29
C ILE A 55 -2.74 -3.90 10.09
N THR A 56 -3.40 -4.09 8.94
CA THR A 56 -4.45 -3.18 8.47
C THR A 56 -5.87 -3.67 8.74
N GLY A 57 -6.04 -4.97 8.97
CA GLY A 57 -7.35 -5.64 8.98
C GLY A 57 -7.96 -5.86 7.59
N LEU A 58 -7.32 -5.41 6.51
CA LEU A 58 -7.81 -5.62 5.15
C LEU A 58 -7.71 -7.10 4.77
N THR A 59 -8.83 -7.67 4.35
CA THR A 59 -8.89 -9.05 3.86
C THR A 59 -8.05 -9.21 2.58
N PRO A 60 -7.66 -10.45 2.21
CA PRO A 60 -6.89 -10.69 0.98
C PRO A 60 -7.57 -10.14 -0.28
N GLU A 61 -8.90 -10.19 -0.33
CA GLU A 61 -9.68 -9.67 -1.45
C GLU A 61 -9.69 -8.14 -1.47
N GLU A 62 -9.85 -7.47 -0.34
CA GLU A 62 -9.76 -6.01 -0.26
C GLU A 62 -8.36 -5.50 -0.64
N GLN A 63 -7.32 -6.21 -0.21
CA GLN A 63 -5.94 -5.90 -0.63
C GLN A 63 -5.77 -6.10 -2.14
N ARG A 64 -6.34 -7.16 -2.72
CA ARG A 64 -6.29 -7.42 -4.16
C ARG A 64 -6.97 -6.30 -4.95
N VAL A 65 -8.17 -5.88 -4.54
CA VAL A 65 -8.90 -4.78 -5.17
C VAL A 65 -8.10 -3.47 -5.05
N ALA A 66 -7.59 -3.16 -3.86
CA ALA A 66 -6.77 -1.97 -3.66
C ALA A 66 -5.51 -1.97 -4.55
N ARG A 67 -4.82 -3.11 -4.66
CA ARG A 67 -3.66 -3.24 -5.56
C ARG A 67 -4.04 -2.99 -7.01
N ILE A 68 -5.12 -3.57 -7.50
CA ILE A 68 -5.57 -3.37 -8.89
C ILE A 68 -5.85 -1.89 -9.15
N THR A 69 -6.63 -1.25 -8.28
CA THR A 69 -6.96 0.18 -8.42
C THR A 69 -5.71 1.07 -8.40
N LEU A 70 -4.80 0.83 -7.45
CA LEU A 70 -3.56 1.61 -7.36
C LEU A 70 -2.62 1.35 -8.55
N ARG A 71 -2.64 0.14 -9.12
CA ARG A 71 -1.87 -0.21 -10.33
C ARG A 71 -2.43 0.48 -11.57
N GLU A 72 -3.75 0.52 -11.71
CA GLU A 72 -4.42 1.23 -12.82
C GLU A 72 -4.12 2.74 -12.79
N LEU A 73 -3.93 3.31 -11.60
CA LEU A 73 -3.49 4.70 -11.41
C LEU A 73 -1.98 4.91 -11.61
N GLY A 74 -1.21 3.84 -11.84
CA GLY A 74 0.25 3.87 -11.94
C GLY A 74 0.95 4.23 -10.63
N VAL A 75 0.26 4.17 -9.49
CA VAL A 75 0.84 4.47 -8.16
C VAL A 75 1.67 3.30 -7.66
N ILE A 76 1.27 2.07 -7.99
CA ILE A 76 2.06 0.88 -7.70
C ILE A 76 2.34 0.10 -8.99
N ARG A 77 3.43 -0.65 -8.94
CA ARG A 77 3.76 -1.70 -9.89
C ARG A 77 3.93 -2.99 -9.10
N ASP A 78 3.44 -4.10 -9.62
CA ASP A 78 3.73 -5.42 -9.07
C ASP A 78 4.13 -6.38 -10.18
N ASP A 79 5.07 -7.26 -9.85
CA ASP A 79 5.67 -8.21 -10.76
C ASP A 79 6.34 -9.32 -9.94
N MET A 80 6.96 -10.29 -10.61
CA MET A 80 7.91 -11.20 -9.99
C MET A 80 9.25 -10.48 -9.79
N ALA A 81 9.66 -10.30 -8.53
CA ALA A 81 11.01 -9.88 -8.18
C ALA A 81 11.60 -10.89 -7.19
N PHE A 82 12.89 -11.20 -7.33
CA PHE A 82 13.56 -12.18 -6.45
C PHE A 82 12.92 -13.58 -6.49
N ASP A 83 12.36 -13.97 -7.64
CA ASP A 83 11.59 -15.20 -7.83
C ASP A 83 10.30 -15.29 -6.98
N GLU A 84 9.87 -14.18 -6.38
CA GLU A 84 8.67 -14.08 -5.55
C GLU A 84 7.76 -12.92 -6.02
N PRO A 85 6.44 -12.95 -5.71
CA PRO A 85 5.57 -11.81 -5.97
C PRO A 85 6.02 -10.60 -5.15
N ALA A 86 6.25 -9.48 -5.83
CA ALA A 86 6.69 -8.24 -5.22
C ALA A 86 5.94 -7.04 -5.76
N LEU A 87 6.02 -5.92 -5.05
CA LEU A 87 5.45 -4.65 -5.46
C LEU A 87 6.41 -3.49 -5.17
N CYS A 88 6.27 -2.42 -5.93
CA CYS A 88 7.00 -1.18 -5.77
C CYS A 88 6.01 -0.01 -5.86
N VAL A 89 6.17 0.99 -4.98
CA VAL A 89 5.41 2.24 -5.08
C VAL A 89 6.17 3.21 -5.97
N ASP A 90 5.51 3.73 -7.01
CA ASP A 90 6.08 4.80 -7.83
C ASP A 90 5.94 6.14 -7.10
N LEU A 91 6.92 6.46 -6.27
CA LEU A 91 6.94 7.69 -5.47
C LEU A 91 6.94 8.96 -6.34
N ARG A 92 7.49 8.89 -7.57
CA ARG A 92 7.51 10.05 -8.48
C ARG A 92 6.11 10.33 -9.00
N ASN A 93 5.44 9.30 -9.50
CA ASN A 93 4.07 9.43 -9.99
C ASN A 93 3.11 9.81 -8.85
N LEU A 94 3.25 9.19 -7.67
CA LEU A 94 2.43 9.54 -6.50
C LEU A 94 2.58 11.03 -6.12
N ASN A 95 3.80 11.56 -6.09
CA ASN A 95 4.02 12.97 -5.78
C ASN A 95 3.39 13.89 -6.85
N ALA A 96 3.55 13.58 -8.13
CA ALA A 96 2.92 14.35 -9.20
C ALA A 96 1.39 14.37 -9.06
N LEU A 97 0.77 13.22 -8.78
CA LEU A 97 -0.67 13.10 -8.57
C LEU A 97 -1.18 13.84 -7.32
N LEU A 98 -0.34 13.98 -6.29
CA LEU A 98 -0.66 14.76 -5.09
C LEU A 98 -0.59 16.27 -5.39
N GLU A 99 0.42 16.71 -6.13
CA GLU A 99 0.60 18.12 -6.53
C GLU A 99 -0.54 18.62 -7.43
N GLU A 100 -1.05 17.79 -8.35
CA GLU A 100 -2.21 18.13 -9.18
C GLU A 100 -3.52 18.35 -8.40
N ARG A 101 -3.57 17.92 -7.14
CA ARG A 101 -4.76 17.94 -6.29
C ARG A 101 -4.74 19.00 -5.20
N THR A 102 -3.61 19.69 -5.04
CA THR A 102 -3.42 20.85 -4.15
C THR A 102 -3.64 22.16 -4.87
#